data_AF-A0A9P7QFU2-F1
#
_entry.id   AF-A0A9P7QFU2-F1
#
_cell.length_a   1.000
_cell.length_b   1.000
_cell.length_c   1.000
_cell.angle_alpha   90.00
_cell.angle_beta   90.00
_cell.angle_gamma   90.00
#
_symmetry.space_group_name_H-M   'P 1'
#
loop_
_entity.id
_entity.type
_entity.pdbx_description
1 polymer ?
#
loop_
_entity_poly.entity_id
_entity_poly.type
_entity_poly.pdbx_seq_one_letter_code
_entity_poly.pdbx_strand_id
1 'polypeptide(L)'
;MAIDIDFSDPEAVRLYLEETQASLLLQIKKKDEEIKEKDEEIKEKDERDRKRRRLHEEEVASLRQEIEGSPLLKYINISGKTFRTELVVEENPKRRTTGAAVTKIDGKVYPHKVKPWKGFLDKQRVNFEA
;
A
#
# COMPACT_ATOMS: atom_id res chain seq x y z
N MET A 1 14.17 36.23 -42.22
CA MET A 1 15.13 36.75 -43.20
C MET A 1 15.69 35.54 -43.92
N ALA A 2 15.48 35.42 -45.23
CA ALA A 2 16.20 34.45 -46.04
C ALA A 2 17.61 35.00 -46.26
N ILE A 3 18.64 34.21 -45.95
CA ILE A 3 20.03 34.56 -46.23
C ILE A 3 20.28 34.02 -47.64
N ASP A 4 20.46 34.93 -48.60
CA ASP A 4 20.86 34.54 -49.96
C ASP A 4 22.35 34.20 -49.94
N ILE A 5 22.65 32.91 -49.74
CA ILE A 5 24.01 32.39 -49.76
C ILE A 5 24.38 32.10 -51.21
N ASP A 6 25.48 32.69 -51.68
CA ASP A 6 26.06 32.31 -52.97
C ASP A 6 26.82 30.97 -52.81
N PHE A 7 26.17 29.88 -53.21
CA PHE A 7 26.74 28.54 -53.15
C PHE A 7 27.89 28.31 -54.16
N SER A 8 28.19 29.30 -55.00
CA SER A 8 29.32 29.27 -55.94
C SER A 8 30.63 29.72 -55.28
N ASP A 9 30.55 30.44 -54.16
CA ASP A 9 31.70 30.87 -53.37
C ASP A 9 32.00 29.87 -52.23
N PRO A 10 33.10 29.11 -52.31
CA PRO A 10 33.44 28.11 -51.30
C PRO A 10 33.71 28.71 -49.91
N GLU A 11 34.14 29.97 -49.81
CA GLU A 11 34.34 30.62 -48.50
C GLU A 11 33.00 31.02 -47.86
N ALA A 12 32.03 31.49 -48.64
CA ALA A 12 30.68 31.79 -48.15
C ALA A 12 29.98 30.53 -47.62
N VAL A 13 30.14 29.40 -48.32
CA VAL A 13 29.61 28.09 -47.88
C VAL A 13 30.29 27.62 -46.60
N ARG A 14 31.62 27.77 -46.48
CA ARG A 14 32.37 27.36 -45.29
C ARG A 14 31.96 28.17 -44.06
N LEU A 15 31.84 29.49 -44.20
CA LEU A 15 31.41 30.37 -43.12
C LEU A 15 30.01 30.01 -42.61
N TYR A 16 29.06 29.77 -43.52
CA TYR A 16 27.72 29.31 -43.16
C TYR A 16 27.73 27.95 -42.44
N LEU A 17 28.58 27.02 -42.88
CA LEU A 17 28.74 25.73 -42.24
C LEU A 17 29.32 25.87 -40.81
N GLU A 18 30.32 26.74 -40.62
CA GLU A 18 30.90 27.03 -39.31
C GLU A 18 29.88 27.69 -38.36
N GLU A 19 29.09 28.66 -38.84
CA GLU A 19 28.02 29.30 -38.07
C GLU A 19 26.92 28.32 -37.66
N THR A 20 26.49 27.45 -38.58
CA THR A 20 25.47 26.43 -38.30
C THR A 20 25.98 25.38 -37.31
N GLN A 21 27.25 24.96 -37.43
CA GLN A 21 27.88 24.06 -36.45
C GLN A 21 28.00 24.71 -35.07
N ALA A 22 28.42 25.98 -35.00
CA ALA A 22 28.52 26.72 -33.74
C ALA A 22 27.15 26.87 -33.06
N SER A 23 26.11 27.18 -33.83
CA SER A 23 24.73 27.27 -33.34
C SER A 23 24.22 25.92 -32.81
N LEU A 24 24.48 24.83 -33.54
CA LEU A 24 24.10 23.48 -33.13
C LEU A 24 24.80 23.06 -31.82
N LEU A 25 26.11 23.32 -31.71
CA LEU A 25 26.88 23.04 -30.49
C LEU A 25 26.35 23.80 -29.28
N LEU A 26 25.93 25.06 -29.48
CA LEU A 26 25.36 25.87 -28.42
C LEU A 26 23.99 25.33 -27.96
N GLN A 27 23.16 24.86 -28.89
CA GLN A 27 21.90 24.19 -28.57
C GLN A 27 22.10 22.86 -27.83
N ILE A 28 23.09 22.07 -28.22
CA ILE A 28 23.43 20.81 -27.55
C ILE A 28 23.88 21.09 -26.12
N LYS A 29 24.82 22.03 -25.91
CA LYS A 29 25.28 22.41 -24.56
C LYS A 29 24.13 22.86 -23.66
N LYS A 30 23.23 23.69 -24.20
CA LYS A 30 22.06 24.15 -23.45
C LYS A 30 21.14 23.00 -23.05
N LYS A 31 20.92 22.03 -23.93
CA LYS A 31 20.12 20.83 -23.61
C LYS A 31 20.82 19.93 -22.60
N ASP A 32 22.13 19.77 -22.69
CA ASP A 32 22.91 18.98 -21.72
C ASP A 32 22.84 19.60 -20.31
N GLU A 33 22.89 20.93 -20.21
CA GLU A 33 22.69 21.64 -18.94
C GLU A 33 21.26 21.44 -18.40
N GLU A 34 20.24 21.59 -19.25
CA GLU A 34 18.84 21.37 -18.86
C GLU A 34 18.57 19.93 -18.39
N ILE A 35 19.20 18.94 -19.04
CA ILE A 35 19.10 17.53 -18.62
C ILE A 35 19.77 17.33 -17.27
N LYS A 36 20.95 17.92 -17.03
CA LYS A 36 21.63 17.82 -15.74
C LYS A 36 20.81 18.40 -14.60
N GLU A 37 20.22 19.58 -14.79
CA GLU A 37 19.35 20.19 -13.78
C GLU A 37 18.13 19.31 -13.46
N LYS A 38 17.49 18.73 -14.49
CA LYS A 38 16.36 17.81 -14.29
C LYS A 38 16.77 16.53 -13.57
N ASP A 39 17.93 15.97 -13.90
CA ASP A 39 18.45 14.78 -13.23
C ASP A 39 18.75 15.04 -11.74
N GLU A 40 19.26 16.23 -11.41
CA GLU A 40 19.45 16.66 -10.01
C GLU A 40 18.11 16.84 -9.29
N GLU A 41 17.12 17.49 -9.90
CA GLU A 41 15.78 17.66 -9.31
C GLU A 41 15.09 16.31 -9.06
N ILE A 42 15.22 15.36 -9.99
CA ILE A 42 14.68 14.00 -9.84
C ILE A 42 15.36 13.29 -8.67
N LYS A 43 16.69 13.38 -8.53
CA LYS A 43 17.41 12.77 -7.40
C LYS A 43 16.95 13.34 -6.06
N GLU A 44 16.80 14.65 -5.95
CA GLU A 44 16.32 15.29 -4.71
C GLU A 44 14.87 14.91 -4.40
N LYS A 45 14.02 14.78 -5.42
CA LYS A 45 12.64 14.34 -5.25
C LYS A 45 12.58 12.88 -4.78
N ASP A 46 13.35 12.00 -5.39
CA ASP A 46 13.44 10.58 -5.01
C ASP A 46 13.93 10.41 -3.57
N GLU A 47 14.92 11.20 -3.15
CA GLU A 47 15.41 11.16 -1.77
C GLU A 47 14.34 11.64 -0.77
N ARG A 48 13.62 12.71 -1.09
CA ARG A 48 12.49 13.19 -0.28
C ARG A 48 11.39 12.14 -0.18
N ASP A 49 11.03 11.50 -1.29
CA ASP A 49 9.99 10.47 -1.31
C ASP A 49 10.42 9.21 -0.54
N ARG A 50 11.68 8.80 -0.65
CA ARG A 50 12.24 7.72 0.19
C ARG A 50 12.16 8.06 1.68
N LYS A 51 12.51 9.29 2.07
CA LYS A 51 12.42 9.73 3.47
C LYS A 51 10.98 9.74 3.98
N ARG A 52 10.03 10.22 3.17
CA ARG A 52 8.60 10.19 3.49
C ARG A 52 8.07 8.77 3.68
N ARG A 53 8.44 7.84 2.80
CA ARG A 53 8.04 6.43 2.92
C ARG A 53 8.57 5.79 4.20
N ARG A 54 9.84 6.02 4.55
CA ARG A 54 10.42 5.52 5.81
C ARG A 54 9.67 6.02 7.03
N LEU A 55 9.41 7.32 7.12
CA LEU A 55 8.64 7.90 8.23
C LEU A 55 7.24 7.31 8.32
N HIS A 56 6.57 7.13 7.18
CA HIS A 56 5.24 6.53 7.15
C HIS A 56 5.25 5.06 7.58
N GLU A 57 6.25 4.28 7.15
CA GLU A 57 6.42 2.90 7.58
C GLU A 57 6.68 2.79 9.09
N GLU A 58 7.50 3.69 9.65
CA GLU A 58 7.74 3.77 11.10
C GLU A 58 6.46 4.14 11.87
N GLU A 59 5.69 5.11 11.40
CA GLU A 59 4.41 5.51 12.00
C GLU A 59 3.40 4.35 11.97
N VAL A 60 3.26 3.67 10.83
CA VAL A 60 2.39 2.51 10.69
C VAL A 60 2.85 1.36 11.58
N ALA A 61 4.16 1.13 11.71
CA ALA A 61 4.70 0.11 12.61
C ALA A 61 4.39 0.42 14.08
N SER A 62 4.54 1.68 14.50
CA SER A 62 4.19 2.13 15.86
C SER A 62 2.69 1.94 16.14
N LEU A 63 1.84 2.39 15.24
CA LEU A 63 0.39 2.22 15.37
C LEU A 63 -0.02 0.75 15.41
N ARG A 64 0.65 -0.11 14.63
CA ARG A 64 0.44 -1.57 14.68
C ARG A 64 0.82 -2.15 16.05
N GLN A 65 1.95 -1.74 16.64
CA GLN A 65 2.33 -2.18 17.98
C GLN A 65 1.32 -1.74 19.05
N GLU A 66 0.83 -0.50 18.96
CA GLU A 66 -0.23 -0.01 19.85
C GLU A 66 -1.53 -0.82 19.73
N ILE A 67 -1.92 -1.17 18.50
CA ILE A 67 -3.12 -1.96 18.22
C ILE A 67 -2.95 -3.43 18.66
N GLU A 68 -1.77 -4.01 18.48
CA GLU A 68 -1.46 -5.40 18.85
C GLU A 68 -1.54 -5.62 20.37
N GLY A 69 -1.20 -4.59 21.16
CA GLY A 69 -1.43 -4.57 22.61
C GLY A 69 -2.88 -4.31 23.03
N SER A 70 -3.79 -3.99 22.11
CA SER A 70 -5.15 -3.59 22.48
C SER A 70 -5.99 -4.79 22.98
N PRO A 71 -6.76 -4.62 24.07
CA PRO A 71 -7.64 -5.67 24.60
C PRO A 71 -8.70 -6.13 23.58
N LEU A 72 -9.13 -5.23 22.68
CA LEU A 72 -10.11 -5.52 21.64
C LEU A 72 -9.55 -6.49 20.59
N LEU A 73 -8.30 -6.29 20.13
CA LEU A 73 -7.68 -7.19 19.16
C LEU A 73 -7.42 -8.58 19.77
N LYS A 74 -6.98 -8.62 21.04
CA LYS A 74 -6.84 -9.85 21.83
C LYS A 74 -8.18 -10.61 21.88
N TYR A 75 -9.28 -9.93 22.15
CA TYR A 75 -10.63 -10.51 22.15
C TYR A 75 -11.08 -11.04 20.78
N ILE A 76 -10.86 -10.29 19.71
CA ILE A 76 -11.22 -10.71 18.34
C ILE A 76 -10.42 -11.95 17.94
N ASN A 77 -9.13 -12.01 18.27
CA ASN A 77 -8.28 -13.16 17.98
C ASN A 77 -8.67 -14.41 18.77
N ILE A 78 -8.96 -14.26 20.07
CA ILE A 78 -9.44 -15.37 20.90
C ILE A 78 -10.79 -15.88 20.36
N SER A 79 -11.77 -14.99 20.19
CA SER A 79 -13.10 -15.36 19.70
C SER A 79 -13.03 -16.01 18.31
N GLY A 80 -12.23 -15.46 17.39
CA GLY A 80 -12.04 -16.02 16.06
C GLY A 80 -11.43 -17.43 16.06
N LYS A 81 -10.49 -17.72 16.96
CA LYS A 81 -9.95 -19.08 17.13
C LYS A 81 -11.02 -20.02 17.68
N THR A 82 -11.68 -19.64 18.78
CA THR A 82 -12.71 -20.47 19.44
C THR A 82 -13.87 -20.79 18.49
N PHE A 83 -14.36 -19.80 17.74
CA PHE A 83 -15.41 -20.01 16.73
C PHE A 83 -14.98 -20.90 15.56
N ARG A 84 -13.69 -20.95 15.21
CA ARG A 84 -13.21 -21.80 14.11
C ARG A 84 -12.89 -23.23 14.54
N THR A 85 -12.43 -23.43 15.78
CA THR A 85 -12.01 -24.75 16.27
C THR A 85 -13.12 -25.53 16.95
N GLU A 86 -14.04 -24.86 17.65
CA GLU A 86 -15.07 -25.54 18.46
C GLU A 86 -16.44 -25.59 17.77
N LEU A 87 -16.63 -24.81 16.70
CA LEU A 87 -17.91 -24.75 16.00
C LEU A 87 -17.98 -25.82 14.91
N VAL A 88 -18.34 -27.05 15.30
CA VAL A 88 -18.68 -28.11 14.35
C VAL A 88 -20.15 -27.96 13.94
N VAL A 89 -20.37 -27.58 12.68
CA VAL A 89 -21.70 -27.54 12.07
C VAL A 89 -21.98 -28.91 11.45
N GLU A 90 -22.69 -29.77 12.17
CA GLU A 90 -23.21 -31.02 11.61
C GLU A 90 -24.59 -30.79 10.98
N GLU A 91 -24.83 -31.36 9.80
CA GLU A 91 -26.18 -31.43 9.24
C GLU A 91 -27.08 -32.27 10.16
N ASN A 92 -28.22 -31.71 10.54
CA ASN A 92 -29.15 -32.37 11.44
C ASN A 92 -29.80 -33.58 10.75
N PRO A 93 -29.50 -34.83 11.18
CA PRO A 93 -29.96 -36.03 10.47
C PRO A 93 -31.48 -36.21 10.52
N LYS A 94 -32.17 -35.50 11.43
CA LYS A 94 -33.62 -35.61 11.64
C LYS A 94 -34.45 -34.58 10.87
N ARG A 95 -33.83 -33.55 10.25
CA ARG A 95 -34.55 -32.51 9.51
C ARG A 95 -33.85 -32.18 8.19
N ARG A 96 -34.06 -33.05 7.19
CA ARG A 96 -33.74 -32.78 5.77
C ARG A 96 -34.75 -31.82 5.15
N THR A 97 -34.84 -30.60 5.67
CA THR A 97 -35.53 -29.50 5.01
C THR A 97 -34.48 -28.44 4.69
N THR A 98 -34.34 -28.16 3.41
CA THR A 98 -33.44 -27.19 2.80
C THR A 98 -33.44 -25.88 3.60
N GLY A 99 -32.31 -25.57 4.25
CA GLY A 99 -32.11 -24.33 5.02
C GLY A 99 -31.92 -24.46 6.54
N ALA A 100 -32.00 -25.66 7.12
CA ALA A 100 -31.85 -25.87 8.57
C ALA A 100 -30.45 -26.38 8.96
N ALA A 101 -29.40 -25.58 8.74
CA ALA A 101 -28.11 -25.84 9.38
C ALA A 101 -28.21 -25.52 10.88
N VAL A 102 -27.90 -26.50 11.75
CA VAL A 102 -27.99 -26.36 13.20
C VAL A 102 -26.58 -26.37 13.77
N THR A 103 -26.14 -25.26 14.34
CA THR A 103 -24.87 -25.17 15.06
C THR A 103 -24.99 -25.91 16.40
N LYS A 104 -24.26 -27.02 16.56
CA LYS A 104 -24.17 -27.77 17.81
C LYS A 104 -23.05 -27.17 18.65
N ILE A 105 -23.40 -26.41 19.67
CA ILE A 105 -22.53 -26.21 20.83
C ILE A 105 -23.21 -26.96 21.96
N ASP A 106 -22.69 -28.15 22.28
CA ASP A 106 -23.00 -28.90 23.51
C ASP A 106 -24.50 -29.25 23.74
N GLY A 107 -25.24 -29.58 22.68
CA GLY A 107 -26.62 -30.04 22.78
C GLY A 107 -27.66 -28.97 23.14
N LYS A 108 -27.29 -27.68 23.11
CA LYS A 108 -28.22 -26.57 23.34
C LYS A 108 -28.52 -25.82 22.05
N VAL A 109 -29.80 -25.57 21.80
CA VAL A 109 -30.31 -24.81 20.66
C VAL A 109 -30.07 -23.32 20.93
N TYR A 110 -29.31 -22.64 20.07
CA TYR A 110 -29.06 -21.20 20.21
C TYR A 110 -29.95 -20.38 19.26
N PRO A 111 -30.68 -19.37 19.76
CA PRO A 111 -31.47 -18.48 18.91
C PRO A 111 -30.57 -17.54 18.09
N HIS A 112 -31.10 -17.04 16.97
CA HIS A 112 -30.40 -16.18 15.99
C HIS A 112 -29.78 -14.89 16.60
N LYS A 113 -30.16 -14.51 17.83
CA LYS A 113 -29.48 -13.48 18.64
C LYS A 113 -28.84 -14.18 19.84
N VAL A 114 -27.53 -14.44 19.73
CA VAL A 114 -26.76 -15.12 20.77
C VAL A 114 -26.54 -14.16 21.93
N LYS A 115 -27.26 -14.35 23.05
CA LYS A 115 -26.90 -13.72 24.32
C LYS A 115 -25.71 -14.50 24.91
N PRO A 116 -24.70 -13.82 25.51
CA PRO A 116 -23.64 -14.52 26.21
C PRO A 116 -24.25 -15.47 27.26
N TRP A 117 -23.72 -16.69 27.39
CA TRP A 117 -24.20 -17.58 28.45
C TRP A 117 -23.84 -17.00 29.82
N LYS A 118 -24.64 -17.32 30.84
CA LYS A 118 -24.40 -16.90 32.23
C LYS A 118 -23.04 -17.44 32.69
N GLY A 119 -22.14 -16.56 33.13
CA GLY A 119 -20.76 -16.90 33.53
C GLY A 119 -19.70 -16.82 32.42
N PHE A 120 -20.05 -16.39 31.20
CA PHE A 120 -19.06 -16.13 30.13
C PHE A 120 -18.05 -15.05 30.53
N LEU A 121 -18.54 -13.94 31.08
CA LEU A 121 -17.71 -12.82 31.52
C LEU A 121 -16.79 -13.22 32.67
N ASP A 122 -17.27 -14.03 33.61
CA ASP A 122 -16.47 -14.51 34.75
C ASP A 122 -15.29 -15.39 34.29
N LYS A 123 -15.51 -16.25 33.28
CA LYS A 123 -14.42 -17.04 32.68
C LYS A 123 -13.45 -16.21 31.86
N GLN A 124 -13.92 -15.19 31.15
CA GLN A 124 -13.05 -14.34 30.33
C GLN A 124 -12.25 -13.35 31.19
N ARG A 125 -12.68 -13.05 32.42
CA ARG A 125 -11.97 -12.15 33.35
C ARG A 125 -10.50 -12.53 33.55
N VAL A 126 -10.23 -13.84 33.66
CA VAL A 126 -8.89 -14.43 33.79
C VAL A 126 -7.99 -14.11 32.57
N ASN A 127 -8.56 -13.92 31.38
CA ASN A 127 -7.81 -13.63 30.15
C ASN A 127 -7.52 -12.13 29.95
N PHE A 128 -8.23 -11.26 30.68
CA PHE A 128 -8.14 -9.80 30.59
C PHE A 128 -7.40 -9.16 31.77
N GLU A 129 -7.32 -9.83 32.92
CA GLU A 129 -6.60 -9.36 34.12
C GLU A 129 -5.12 -9.81 34.19
N ALA A 130 -4.58 -10.37 33.11
CA ALA A 130 -3.17 -10.74 32.92
C ALA A 130 -2.57 -10.04 31.69
#